data_AF-D9XHP7-F1
#
_entry.id   AF-D9XHP7-F1
#
_cell.length_a   1.000
_cell.length_b   1.000
_cell.length_c   1.000
_cell.angle_alpha   90.00
_cell.angle_beta   90.00
_cell.angle_gamma   90.00
#
_symmetry.space_group_name_H-M   'P 1'
#
loop_
_entity.id
_entity.type
_entity.pdbx_description
1 polymer ?
#
loop_
_entity_poly.entity_id
_entity_poly.type
_entity_poly.pdbx_seq_one_letter_code
_entity_poly.pdbx_strand_id
1 'polypeptide(L)'
;MGSAGPSGHYAARVIGYSNLRLADLLDSRAQGYEPAPDAVLAALFEGGVFVPVTDTGSVMFLPDDEQAPTLLGFTDVALGAQLLPMAGMVHCDAARLRDILEATGVAVLGVRSGNGQAIFPEQVLRDWATHGPGAREYDDPSVAPANGAAPQPRAKRRWFGRS
;
A
#
# COMPACT_ATOMS: atom_id res chain seq x y z
N MET A 1 21.93 -10.64 46.45
CA MET A 1 20.46 -10.45 46.52
C MET A 1 20.20 -8.98 46.19
N GLY A 2 19.56 -8.54 45.12
CA GLY A 2 18.83 -9.14 44.01
C GLY A 2 18.05 -7.99 43.40
N SER A 3 18.64 -7.25 42.45
CA SER A 3 17.94 -6.17 41.74
C SER A 3 17.37 -6.73 40.45
N ALA A 4 16.08 -7.04 40.48
CA ALA A 4 15.27 -7.29 39.30
C ALA A 4 15.14 -5.98 38.51
N GLY A 5 15.75 -5.91 37.34
CA GLY A 5 15.47 -4.86 36.38
C GLY A 5 14.04 -5.00 35.87
N PRO A 6 13.34 -3.90 35.55
CA PRO A 6 12.08 -4.00 34.84
C PRO A 6 12.38 -4.48 33.41
N SER A 7 12.24 -5.79 33.19
CA SER A 7 12.03 -6.35 31.86
C SER A 7 10.71 -5.78 31.34
N GLY A 8 10.80 -4.60 30.73
CA GLY A 8 9.74 -4.04 29.90
C GLY A 8 9.53 -5.01 28.75
N HIS A 9 8.64 -5.97 28.97
CA HIS A 9 7.91 -6.62 27.90
C HIS A 9 7.19 -5.50 27.15
N TYR A 10 7.85 -4.92 26.16
CA TYR A 10 7.18 -4.37 25.01
C TYR A 10 6.51 -5.56 24.33
N ALA A 11 5.37 -6.00 24.89
CA ALA A 11 4.33 -6.60 24.11
C ALA A 11 3.94 -5.50 23.12
N ALA A 12 4.66 -5.44 22.01
CA ALA A 12 4.21 -4.75 20.83
C ALA A 12 2.80 -5.30 20.60
N ARG A 13 1.80 -4.48 20.91
CA ARG A 13 0.43 -4.71 20.48
C ARG A 13 0.57 -4.86 18.97
N VAL A 14 0.56 -6.09 18.48
CA VAL A 14 0.26 -6.39 17.09
C VAL A 14 -1.18 -5.94 16.95
N ILE A 15 -1.38 -4.64 16.68
CA ILE A 15 -2.64 -4.17 16.13
C ILE A 15 -2.71 -4.95 14.83
N GLY A 16 -3.59 -5.96 14.79
CA GLY A 16 -3.75 -6.83 13.64
C GLY A 16 -4.07 -5.96 12.44
N TYR A 17 -3.06 -5.68 11.63
CA TYR A 17 -3.24 -5.02 10.36
C TYR A 17 -3.79 -6.12 9.47
N SER A 18 -5.12 -6.21 9.41
CA SER A 18 -5.82 -7.05 8.46
C SER A 18 -6.74 -6.12 7.67
N ASN A 19 -6.76 -6.24 6.36
CA ASN A 19 -7.71 -5.51 5.52
C ASN A 19 -9.06 -6.24 5.56
N LEU A 20 -9.78 -6.12 6.68
CA LEU A 20 -11.05 -6.80 6.93
C LEU A 20 -12.10 -6.44 5.88
N ARG A 21 -12.15 -5.17 5.47
CA ARG A 21 -13.08 -4.71 4.44
C ARG A 21 -12.85 -5.44 3.11
N LEU A 22 -11.60 -5.57 2.68
CA LEU A 22 -11.27 -6.31 1.47
C LEU A 22 -11.56 -7.80 1.66
N ALA A 23 -11.22 -8.38 2.82
CA ALA A 23 -11.49 -9.78 3.13
C ALA A 23 -12.99 -10.10 3.03
N ASP A 24 -13.85 -9.28 3.64
CA ASP A 24 -15.31 -9.46 3.61
C ASP A 24 -15.87 -9.41 2.18
N LEU A 25 -15.38 -8.49 1.35
CA LEU A 25 -15.81 -8.38 -0.05
C LEU A 25 -15.40 -9.62 -0.88
N LEU A 26 -14.17 -10.09 -0.69
CA LEU A 26 -13.66 -11.26 -1.40
C LEU A 26 -14.35 -12.55 -0.93
N ASP A 27 -14.55 -12.71 0.37
CA ASP A 27 -15.25 -13.86 0.95
C ASP A 27 -16.74 -13.87 0.55
N SER A 28 -17.40 -12.71 0.48
CA SER A 28 -18.77 -12.60 -0.03
C SER A 28 -18.87 -13.05 -1.49
N ARG A 29 -17.87 -12.70 -2.32
CA ARG A 29 -17.76 -13.18 -3.71
C ARG A 29 -17.67 -14.69 -3.79
N ALA A 30 -16.88 -15.32 -2.93
CA ALA A 30 -16.76 -16.77 -2.87
C ALA A 30 -18.09 -17.46 -2.47
N GLN A 31 -18.97 -16.74 -1.76
CA GLN A 31 -20.32 -17.21 -1.40
C GLN A 31 -21.37 -16.92 -2.50
N GLY A 32 -20.96 -16.38 -3.65
CA GLY A 32 -21.84 -16.08 -4.79
C GLY A 32 -22.42 -14.68 -4.80
N TYR A 33 -22.01 -13.80 -3.88
CA TYR A 33 -22.41 -12.39 -3.88
C TYR A 33 -21.37 -11.55 -4.61
N GLU A 34 -21.66 -11.08 -5.82
CA GLU A 34 -20.70 -10.26 -6.58
C GLU A 34 -20.66 -8.81 -6.03
N PRO A 35 -19.55 -8.38 -5.39
CA PRO A 35 -19.41 -6.99 -4.96
C PRO A 35 -19.21 -6.07 -6.17
N ALA A 36 -19.53 -4.79 -6.01
CA ALA A 36 -19.18 -3.80 -7.02
C ALA A 36 -17.66 -3.75 -7.22
N PRO A 37 -17.13 -3.80 -8.47
CA PRO A 37 -15.69 -3.78 -8.72
C PRO A 37 -14.97 -2.60 -8.05
N ASP A 38 -15.58 -1.41 -8.10
CA ASP A 38 -15.06 -0.19 -7.47
C ASP A 38 -14.95 -0.30 -5.95
N ALA A 39 -15.85 -1.06 -5.30
CA ALA A 39 -15.79 -1.26 -3.85
C ALA A 39 -14.60 -2.13 -3.45
N VAL A 40 -14.26 -3.12 -4.28
CA VAL A 40 -13.08 -3.99 -4.07
C VAL A 40 -11.79 -3.18 -4.27
N LEU A 41 -11.72 -2.38 -5.34
CA LEU A 41 -10.58 -1.51 -5.59
C LEU A 41 -10.42 -0.44 -4.51
N ALA A 42 -11.51 0.21 -4.06
CA ALA A 42 -11.44 1.15 -2.95
C ALA A 42 -10.90 0.48 -1.67
N ALA A 43 -11.42 -0.70 -1.30
CA ALA A 43 -10.94 -1.42 -0.12
C ALA A 43 -9.47 -1.85 -0.24
N LEU A 44 -9.03 -2.26 -1.43
CA LEU A 44 -7.63 -2.59 -1.71
C LEU A 44 -6.71 -1.38 -1.49
N PHE A 45 -7.05 -0.23 -2.04
CA PHE A 45 -6.19 0.95 -2.00
C PHE A 45 -6.23 1.67 -0.64
N GLU A 46 -7.35 1.64 0.07
CA GLU A 46 -7.48 2.21 1.42
C GLU A 46 -6.76 1.36 2.48
N GLY A 47 -6.91 0.04 2.43
CA GLY A 47 -6.38 -0.87 3.45
C GLY A 47 -5.05 -1.53 3.10
N GLY A 48 -4.62 -1.47 1.84
CA GLY A 48 -3.45 -2.18 1.33
C GLY A 48 -3.59 -3.70 1.40
N VAL A 49 -2.48 -4.39 1.13
CA VAL A 49 -2.35 -5.85 1.26
C VAL A 49 -0.99 -6.23 1.84
N PHE A 50 -0.87 -7.46 2.31
CA PHE A 50 0.39 -8.06 2.73
C PHE A 50 1.01 -8.81 1.58
N VAL A 51 2.19 -8.37 1.18
CA VAL A 51 2.97 -8.97 0.10
C VAL A 51 4.04 -9.88 0.72
N PRO A 52 4.17 -11.13 0.26
CA PRO A 52 5.23 -12.01 0.72
C PRO A 52 6.59 -11.53 0.23
N VAL A 53 7.59 -11.60 1.12
CA VAL A 53 8.99 -11.28 0.83
C VAL A 53 9.90 -12.43 1.22
N THR A 54 11.03 -12.56 0.51
CA THR A 54 12.12 -13.46 0.87
C THR A 54 12.77 -13.04 2.18
N ASP A 55 13.63 -13.90 2.73
CA ASP A 55 14.49 -13.60 3.88
C ASP A 55 15.42 -12.39 3.64
N THR A 56 15.79 -12.13 2.39
CA THR A 56 16.53 -10.93 1.96
C THR A 56 15.67 -9.69 1.80
N GLY A 57 14.34 -9.79 1.96
CA GLY A 57 13.39 -8.68 1.83
C GLY A 57 12.94 -8.39 0.40
N SER A 58 13.24 -9.26 -0.56
CA SER A 58 12.76 -9.12 -1.95
C SER A 58 11.32 -9.60 -2.07
N VAL A 59 10.49 -8.89 -2.82
CA VAL A 59 9.12 -9.31 -3.12
C VAL A 59 9.11 -10.66 -3.85
N MET A 60 8.23 -11.55 -3.43
CA MET A 60 8.03 -12.85 -4.08
C MET A 60 6.96 -12.74 -5.17
N PHE A 61 7.24 -13.37 -6.30
CA PHE A 61 6.32 -13.52 -7.43
C PHE A 61 6.01 -15.00 -7.63
N LEU A 62 4.81 -15.31 -8.09
CA LEU A 62 4.53 -16.65 -8.57
C LEU A 62 5.22 -16.85 -9.93
N PRO A 63 6.07 -17.89 -10.06
CA PRO A 63 6.66 -18.23 -11.34
C PRO A 63 5.58 -18.83 -12.24
N ASP A 64 5.44 -18.28 -13.43
CA ASP A 64 4.76 -18.93 -14.54
C ASP A 64 5.66 -18.72 -15.77
N ASP A 65 6.23 -19.81 -16.29
CA ASP A 65 7.22 -19.78 -17.38
C ASP A 65 6.64 -19.19 -18.69
N GLU A 66 5.31 -19.08 -18.82
CA GLU A 66 4.65 -18.56 -20.02
C GLU A 66 3.79 -17.31 -19.75
N GLN A 67 3.61 -16.90 -18.48
CA GLN A 67 2.85 -15.71 -18.12
C GLN A 67 3.70 -14.63 -17.47
N ALA A 68 3.24 -13.38 -17.59
CA ALA A 68 3.87 -12.28 -16.89
C ALA A 68 3.78 -12.48 -15.36
N PRO A 69 4.81 -12.06 -14.61
CA PRO A 69 4.94 -12.37 -13.19
C PRO A 69 3.72 -11.86 -12.41
N THR A 70 3.17 -12.72 -11.56
CA THR A 70 2.04 -12.39 -10.70
C THR A 70 2.54 -12.05 -9.30
N LEU A 71 2.22 -10.84 -8.85
CA LEU A 71 2.40 -10.43 -7.46
C LEU A 71 1.28 -11.04 -6.61
N LEU A 72 1.63 -11.60 -5.45
CA LEU A 72 0.67 -12.07 -4.47
C LEU A 72 0.44 -11.03 -3.38
N GLY A 73 -0.82 -10.85 -3.01
CA GLY A 73 -1.24 -10.07 -1.85
C GLY A 73 -2.18 -10.88 -0.96
N PHE A 74 -2.08 -10.66 0.34
CA PHE A 74 -2.99 -11.23 1.34
C PHE A 74 -3.70 -10.11 2.08
N THR A 75 -4.95 -10.36 2.44
CA THR A 75 -5.72 -9.44 3.31
C THR A 75 -5.27 -9.51 4.77
N ASP A 76 -4.54 -10.57 5.15
CA ASP A 76 -4.12 -10.83 6.52
C ASP A 76 -2.72 -11.49 6.56
N VAL A 77 -1.91 -11.09 7.54
CA VAL A 77 -0.54 -11.61 7.71
C VAL A 77 -0.55 -13.10 8.08
N ALA A 78 -1.46 -13.53 8.96
CA ALA A 78 -1.52 -14.92 9.40
C ALA A 78 -1.97 -15.84 8.25
N LEU A 79 -2.90 -15.38 7.40
CA LEU A 79 -3.24 -16.08 6.16
C LEU A 79 -2.02 -16.24 5.24
N GLY A 80 -1.27 -15.15 5.02
CA GLY A 80 -0.05 -15.20 4.22
C GLY A 80 0.98 -16.18 4.81
N ALA A 81 1.23 -16.11 6.11
CA ALA A 81 2.18 -16.99 6.80
C ALA A 81 1.73 -18.46 6.82
N GLN A 82 0.42 -18.74 6.83
CA GLN A 82 -0.10 -20.10 6.73
C GLN A 82 0.17 -20.70 5.34
N LEU A 83 0.00 -19.91 4.28
CA LEU A 83 0.15 -20.37 2.89
C LEU A 83 1.61 -20.35 2.43
N LEU A 84 2.42 -19.43 2.97
CA LEU A 84 3.84 -19.26 2.64
C LEU A 84 4.67 -19.15 3.94
N PRO A 85 4.89 -20.27 4.67
CA PRO A 85 5.49 -20.24 6.01
C PRO A 85 6.93 -19.73 6.08
N MET A 86 7.65 -19.78 4.95
CA MET A 86 9.05 -19.34 4.86
C MET A 86 9.18 -17.87 4.43
N ALA A 87 8.07 -17.21 4.08
CA ALA A 87 8.08 -15.84 3.62
C ALA A 87 7.87 -14.86 4.79
N GLY A 88 8.62 -13.76 4.77
CA GLY A 88 8.23 -12.57 5.52
C GLY A 88 6.98 -11.94 4.88
N MET A 89 6.31 -11.05 5.60
CA MET A 89 5.17 -10.30 5.08
C MET A 89 5.42 -8.82 5.27
N VAL A 90 5.22 -8.03 4.21
CA VAL A 90 5.28 -6.57 4.26
C VAL A 90 3.92 -6.00 3.88
N HIS A 91 3.44 -5.01 4.64
CA HIS A 91 2.27 -4.25 4.24
C HIS A 91 2.64 -3.33 3.08
N CYS A 92 1.87 -3.42 2.00
CA CYS A 92 1.95 -2.54 0.86
C CYS A 92 0.62 -1.79 0.73
N ASP A 93 0.67 -0.50 1.02
CA ASP A 93 -0.38 0.45 0.66
C ASP A 93 -0.39 0.69 -0.86
N ALA A 94 -1.34 1.52 -1.30
CA ALA A 94 -1.49 1.93 -2.69
C ALA A 94 -0.19 2.45 -3.35
N ALA A 95 0.55 3.31 -2.64
CA ALA A 95 1.76 3.92 -3.18
C ALA A 95 2.85 2.88 -3.36
N ARG A 96 3.05 2.03 -2.34
CA ARG A 96 4.04 0.97 -2.39
C ARG A 96 3.70 -0.11 -3.42
N LEU A 97 2.41 -0.44 -3.59
CA LEU A 97 1.96 -1.33 -4.67
C LEU A 97 2.29 -0.75 -6.04
N ARG A 98 2.03 0.54 -6.27
CA ARG A 98 2.39 1.22 -7.51
C ARG A 98 3.90 1.15 -7.78
N ASP A 99 4.71 1.46 -6.77
CA ASP A 99 6.17 1.43 -6.89
C ASP A 99 6.67 0.02 -7.26
N ILE A 100 6.08 -1.03 -6.68
CA ILE A 100 6.39 -2.42 -7.04
C ILE A 100 6.02 -2.69 -8.50
N LEU A 101 4.78 -2.37 -8.91
CA LEU A 101 4.31 -2.58 -10.28
C LEU A 101 5.21 -1.87 -11.32
N GLU A 102 5.65 -0.65 -11.02
CA GLU A 102 6.55 0.12 -11.86
C GLU A 102 7.97 -0.46 -11.92
N ALA A 103 8.53 -0.84 -10.76
CA ALA A 103 9.90 -1.32 -10.67
C ALA A 103 10.09 -2.74 -11.23
N THR A 104 9.07 -3.60 -11.16
CA THR A 104 9.21 -5.03 -11.46
C THR A 104 8.50 -5.47 -12.73
N GLY A 105 7.66 -4.62 -13.34
CA GLY A 105 6.93 -4.97 -14.57
C GLY A 105 5.91 -6.11 -14.38
N VAL A 106 5.38 -6.25 -13.16
CA VAL A 106 4.31 -7.21 -12.84
C VAL A 106 3.07 -6.89 -13.67
N ALA A 107 2.48 -7.91 -14.29
CA ALA A 107 1.26 -7.71 -15.07
C ALA A 107 -0.02 -7.92 -14.26
N VAL A 108 0.07 -8.61 -13.12
CA VAL A 108 -1.11 -9.06 -12.37
C VAL A 108 -0.84 -9.04 -10.86
N LEU A 109 -1.80 -8.51 -10.10
CA LEU A 109 -1.88 -8.68 -8.65
C LEU A 109 -3.00 -9.67 -8.31
N GLY A 110 -2.64 -10.81 -7.71
CA GLY A 110 -3.59 -11.75 -7.12
C GLY A 110 -3.74 -11.50 -5.63
N VAL A 111 -4.92 -11.10 -5.17
CA VAL A 111 -5.20 -10.88 -3.74
C VAL A 111 -6.05 -12.01 -3.17
N ARG A 112 -5.64 -12.55 -2.02
CA ARG A 112 -6.37 -13.62 -1.32
C ARG A 112 -6.87 -13.19 0.06
N SER A 113 -8.03 -13.74 0.38
CA SER A 113 -8.66 -13.75 1.70
C SER A 113 -8.86 -15.19 2.15
N GLY A 114 -9.48 -15.39 3.32
CA GLY A 114 -9.65 -16.73 3.88
C GLY A 114 -10.39 -17.67 2.95
N ASN A 115 -11.41 -17.16 2.25
CA ASN A 115 -12.27 -17.96 1.37
C ASN A 115 -12.34 -17.42 -0.06
N GLY A 116 -12.03 -16.13 -0.28
CA GLY A 116 -12.10 -15.47 -1.58
C GLY A 116 -10.77 -15.07 -2.19
N GLN A 117 -10.81 -14.75 -3.48
CA GLN A 117 -9.69 -14.16 -4.21
C GLN A 117 -10.15 -13.19 -5.30
N ALA A 118 -9.27 -12.25 -5.65
CA ALA A 118 -9.43 -11.39 -6.81
C ALA A 118 -8.12 -11.27 -7.58
N ILE A 119 -8.23 -11.03 -8.88
CA ILE A 119 -7.12 -10.85 -9.80
C ILE A 119 -7.29 -9.48 -10.43
N PHE A 120 -6.27 -8.64 -10.31
CA PHE A 120 -6.26 -7.28 -10.84
C PHE A 120 -5.17 -7.17 -11.91
N PRO A 121 -5.53 -6.89 -13.17
CA PRO A 121 -4.55 -6.52 -14.19
C PRO A 121 -3.80 -5.25 -13.79
N GLU A 122 -2.54 -5.15 -14.16
CA GLU A 122 -1.68 -4.00 -13.87
C GLU A 122 -2.28 -2.68 -14.37
N GLN A 123 -2.87 -2.66 -15.56
CA GLN A 123 -3.56 -1.47 -16.08
C GLN A 123 -4.67 -0.98 -15.13
N VAL A 124 -5.46 -1.88 -14.56
CA VAL A 124 -6.53 -1.52 -13.60
C VAL A 124 -5.94 -0.90 -12.34
N LEU A 125 -4.83 -1.46 -11.85
CA LEU A 125 -4.12 -0.94 -10.68
C LEU A 125 -3.53 0.44 -10.96
N ARG A 126 -2.93 0.67 -12.13
CA ARG A 126 -2.39 1.98 -12.54
C ARG A 126 -3.49 3.02 -12.73
N ASP A 127 -4.55 2.67 -13.44
CA ASP A 127 -5.67 3.58 -13.70
C ASP A 127 -6.31 4.00 -12.37
N TRP A 128 -6.51 3.06 -11.46
CA TRP A 128 -7.08 3.35 -10.14
C TRP A 128 -6.12 4.13 -9.23
N ALA A 129 -4.81 3.83 -9.26
CA ALA A 129 -3.81 4.61 -8.53
C ALA A 129 -3.75 6.08 -9.00
N THR A 130 -4.07 6.33 -10.27
CA THR A 130 -3.98 7.65 -10.91
C THR A 130 -5.29 8.43 -10.85
N HIS A 131 -6.44 7.74 -10.94
CA HIS A 131 -7.75 8.36 -11.11
C HIS A 131 -8.78 7.96 -10.06
N GLY A 132 -8.44 7.01 -9.18
CA GLY A 132 -9.31 6.54 -8.13
C GLY A 132 -9.66 7.64 -7.12
N PRO A 133 -10.72 7.44 -6.33
CA PRO A 133 -11.19 8.43 -5.36
C PRO A 133 -10.15 8.84 -4.29
N GLY A 134 -9.06 8.07 -4.11
CA GLY A 134 -7.92 8.41 -3.24
C GLY A 134 -6.71 9.04 -3.95
N ALA A 135 -6.68 9.07 -5.30
CA ALA A 135 -5.53 9.60 -6.05
C ALA A 135 -5.32 11.11 -5.85
N ARG A 136 -6.39 11.84 -5.52
CA ARG A 136 -6.34 13.29 -5.28
C ARG A 136 -5.71 13.69 -3.95
N GLU A 137 -5.63 12.81 -2.96
CA GLU A 137 -5.05 13.14 -1.65
C GLU A 137 -3.51 13.14 -1.66
N TYR A 138 -2.87 12.52 -2.64
CA TYR A 138 -1.40 12.41 -2.71
C TYR A 138 -0.73 13.46 -3.61
N ASP A 139 -1.51 14.15 -4.45
CA ASP A 139 -1.03 15.21 -5.36
C ASP A 139 -1.05 16.63 -4.72
N ASP A 140 -1.20 16.73 -3.40
CA ASP A 140 -1.13 18.00 -2.67
C ASP A 140 0.26 18.19 -2.01
N PRO A 141 1.22 18.89 -2.66
CA PRO A 141 2.45 19.35 -2.02
C PRO A 141 2.23 20.56 -1.09
N SER A 142 1.00 20.87 -0.66
CA SER A 142 0.60 22.11 -0.02
C SER A 142 0.29 21.92 1.47
N VAL A 143 1.26 21.39 2.21
CA VAL A 143 1.43 21.78 3.62
C VAL A 143 2.91 22.10 3.89
N ALA A 144 3.45 23.06 3.14
CA ALA A 144 4.56 23.84 3.65
C ALA A 144 4.08 24.56 4.93
N PRO A 145 4.78 24.49 6.07
CA PRO A 145 4.37 25.22 7.26
C PRO A 145 4.41 26.71 6.94
N ALA A 146 3.27 27.38 7.11
CA ALA A 146 3.14 28.82 7.02
C ALA A 146 3.92 29.48 8.17
N ASN A 147 5.24 29.48 8.07
CA ASN A 147 6.14 30.35 8.82
C ASN A 147 6.53 31.50 7.90
N GLY A 148 5.68 32.53 7.89
CA GLY A 148 5.89 33.71 7.06
C GLY A 148 5.16 34.88 7.67
N ALA A 149 5.76 35.46 8.69
CA ALA A 149 5.36 36.74 9.27
C ALA A 149 5.10 37.78 8.17
N ALA A 150 4.07 38.59 8.41
CA ALA A 150 3.62 39.68 7.55
C ALA A 150 4.70 40.80 7.41
N PRO A 151 4.51 41.78 6.52
CA PRO A 151 5.49 42.25 5.55
C PRO A 151 6.35 43.40 6.07
N GLN A 152 7.62 43.46 5.66
CA GLN A 152 8.41 44.69 5.77
C GLN A 152 8.39 45.48 4.44
N PRO A 153 7.92 46.74 4.44
CA PRO A 153 8.05 47.64 3.30
C PRO A 153 9.29 48.52 3.45
N ARG A 154 10.23 48.47 2.50
CA ARG A 154 11.14 49.56 2.06
C ARG A 154 12.25 48.95 1.17
N ALA A 155 12.79 49.58 0.13
CA ALA A 155 12.64 50.93 -0.41
C ALA A 155 12.97 50.90 -1.91
N LYS A 156 12.36 51.84 -2.66
CA LYS A 156 12.66 52.14 -4.07
C LYS A 156 14.16 52.46 -4.24
N ARG A 157 14.86 51.73 -5.11
CA ARG A 157 15.98 52.28 -5.88
C ARG A 157 15.73 52.04 -7.36
N ARG A 158 15.26 53.10 -8.02
CA ARG A 158 15.35 53.26 -9.47
C ARG A 158 16.83 53.28 -9.84
N TRP A 159 17.26 52.41 -10.75
CA TRP A 159 18.48 52.64 -11.52
C TRP A 159 18.09 52.54 -12.98
N PHE A 160 17.83 53.70 -13.59
CA PHE A 160 17.79 53.81 -15.04
C PHE A 160 19.23 53.67 -15.54
N GLY A 161 19.45 52.69 -16.41
CA GLY A 161 20.56 52.78 -17.35
C GLY A 161 20.21 53.78 -18.44
N ARG A 162 21.17 54.64 -18.78
CA ARG A 162 21.40 55.07 -20.16
C ARG A 162 22.79 55.70 -20.27
N SER A 163 23.39 55.33 -21.41
CA SER A 163 24.59 55.82 -22.09
C SER A 163 24.79 57.33 -22.03
#